data_AF-A0A356WY45-F1
#
_entry.id   AF-A0A356WY45-F1
#
_cell.length_a   1.000
_cell.length_b   1.000
_cell.length_c   1.000
_cell.angle_alpha   90.00
_cell.angle_beta   90.00
_cell.angle_gamma   90.00
#
_symmetry.space_group_name_H-M   'P 1'
#
loop_
_entity.id
_entity.type
_entity.pdbx_description
1 polymer ?
#
loop_
_entity_poly.entity_id
_entity_poly.type
_entity_poly.pdbx_seq_one_letter_code
_entity_poly.pdbx_strand_id
1 'polypeptide(L)'
;VSPVGSHKLNSALPQVYYNKIDGTTNLTTETGAGQWGTALAFAGKAFGLEIAVYMVKISYEQKPYRRSLMQTWGAQVIASPSMSTKSGRKVLTERPTYQGSLGTAISEAIELAMQT
;
A
#
# COMPACT_ATOMS: atom_id res chain seq x y z
N VAL A 1 -8.41 -21.80 -5.32
CA VAL A 1 -7.84 -21.10 -4.14
C VAL A 1 -7.37 -19.72 -4.58
N SER A 2 -7.56 -18.69 -3.74
CA SER A 2 -7.19 -17.30 -4.04
C SER A 2 -5.68 -17.14 -4.30
N PRO A 3 -5.24 -16.47 -5.38
CA PRO A 3 -3.82 -16.32 -5.72
C PRO A 3 -3.04 -15.48 -4.69
N VAL A 4 -3.73 -14.68 -3.88
CA VAL A 4 -3.12 -13.86 -2.81
C VAL A 4 -3.05 -14.59 -1.46
N GLY A 5 -3.57 -15.82 -1.39
CA GLY A 5 -3.53 -16.66 -0.20
C GLY A 5 -4.37 -16.17 0.98
N SER A 6 -5.43 -15.38 0.74
CA SER A 6 -6.40 -14.99 1.78
C SER A 6 -7.74 -14.52 1.19
N HIS A 7 -8.75 -14.36 2.05
CA HIS A 7 -10.08 -13.85 1.72
C HIS A 7 -10.10 -12.34 1.44
N LYS A 8 -9.02 -11.60 1.70
CA LYS A 8 -8.96 -10.13 1.52
C LYS A 8 -9.16 -9.70 0.07
N LEU A 9 -8.90 -10.59 -0.88
CA LEU A 9 -9.17 -10.32 -2.29
C LEU A 9 -10.66 -10.07 -2.57
N ASN A 10 -11.54 -10.67 -1.78
CA ASN A 10 -12.99 -10.56 -1.96
C ASN A 10 -13.49 -9.11 -1.81
N SER A 11 -12.80 -8.28 -1.02
CA SER A 11 -13.10 -6.85 -0.91
C SER A 11 -12.17 -5.98 -1.76
N ALA A 12 -10.94 -6.42 -2.03
CA ALA A 12 -10.02 -5.66 -2.88
C ALA A 12 -10.52 -5.55 -4.34
N LEU A 13 -11.02 -6.65 -4.92
CA LEU A 13 -11.56 -6.64 -6.29
C LEU A 13 -12.69 -5.63 -6.50
N PRO A 14 -13.79 -5.64 -5.70
CA PRO A 14 -14.86 -4.67 -5.89
C PRO A 14 -14.39 -3.23 -5.61
N GLN A 15 -13.50 -2.99 -4.64
CA GLN A 15 -12.98 -1.64 -4.40
C GLN A 15 -12.21 -1.09 -5.60
N VAL A 16 -11.31 -1.88 -6.19
CA VAL A 16 -10.58 -1.47 -7.41
C VAL A 16 -11.54 -1.32 -8.60
N TYR A 17 -12.50 -2.23 -8.76
CA TYR A 17 -13.51 -2.13 -9.81
C TYR A 17 -14.31 -0.83 -9.72
N TYR A 18 -14.81 -0.47 -8.54
CA TYR A 18 -15.58 0.76 -8.37
C TYR A 18 -14.76 2.01 -8.67
N ASN A 19 -13.49 2.05 -8.26
CA ASN A 19 -12.58 3.15 -8.63
C ASN A 19 -12.32 3.18 -10.14
N LYS A 20 -12.15 2.03 -10.79
CA LYS A 20 -11.96 1.96 -12.25
C LYS A 20 -13.14 2.58 -13.01
N ILE A 21 -14.37 2.25 -12.63
CA ILE A 21 -15.57 2.78 -13.31
C ILE A 21 -15.83 4.25 -12.99
N ASP A 22 -15.34 4.74 -11.84
CA ASP A 22 -15.36 6.16 -11.47
C ASP A 22 -14.30 6.98 -12.22
N GLY A 23 -13.42 6.32 -12.97
CA GLY A 23 -12.37 6.96 -13.79
C GLY A 23 -11.02 7.11 -13.10
N THR A 24 -10.88 6.61 -11.86
CA THR A 24 -9.61 6.60 -11.14
C THR A 24 -8.58 5.74 -11.87
N THR A 25 -7.34 6.24 -11.97
CA THR A 25 -6.23 5.57 -12.66
C THR A 25 -5.24 4.91 -11.70
N ASN A 26 -5.24 5.33 -10.43
CA ASN A 26 -4.30 4.88 -9.41
C ASN A 26 -4.96 4.82 -8.02
N LEU A 27 -4.49 3.92 -7.15
CA LEU A 27 -4.94 3.82 -5.77
C LEU A 27 -3.77 3.74 -4.82
N THR A 28 -4.00 4.22 -3.61
CA THR A 28 -3.03 4.12 -2.50
C THR A 28 -3.63 3.31 -1.37
N THR A 29 -2.77 2.65 -0.58
CA THR A 29 -3.21 1.97 0.64
C THR A 29 -2.06 1.77 1.62
N GLU A 30 -2.38 1.47 2.87
CA GLU A 30 -1.43 1.00 3.87
C GLU A 30 -1.27 -0.52 3.84
N THR A 31 -0.20 -1.04 4.43
CA THR A 31 -0.21 -2.42 4.93
C THR A 31 0.77 -2.64 6.07
N GLY A 32 0.41 -3.50 7.02
CA GLY A 32 1.33 -3.98 8.06
C GLY A 32 2.14 -5.16 7.53
N ALA A 33 1.67 -6.37 7.83
CA ALA A 33 2.35 -7.61 7.43
C ALA A 33 2.29 -7.93 5.92
N GLY A 34 1.51 -7.18 5.13
CA GLY A 34 1.49 -7.28 3.67
C GLY A 34 0.29 -7.97 3.05
N GLN A 35 -0.58 -8.64 3.81
CA GLN A 35 -1.72 -9.38 3.26
C GLN A 35 -2.71 -8.49 2.52
N TRP A 36 -2.99 -7.29 3.05
CA TRP A 36 -3.91 -6.34 2.42
C TRP A 36 -3.29 -5.70 1.18
N GLY A 37 -2.06 -5.19 1.26
CA GLY A 37 -1.37 -4.64 0.09
C GLY A 37 -1.18 -5.68 -1.03
N THR A 38 -0.96 -6.95 -0.68
CA THR A 38 -0.94 -8.09 -1.63
C THR A 38 -2.29 -8.21 -2.36
N ALA A 39 -3.41 -8.17 -1.63
CA ALA A 39 -4.74 -8.27 -2.22
C ALA A 39 -5.03 -7.11 -3.19
N LEU A 40 -4.72 -5.87 -2.78
CA LEU A 40 -4.96 -4.68 -3.59
C LEU A 40 -4.02 -4.58 -4.79
N ALA A 41 -2.75 -4.95 -4.65
CA ALA A 41 -1.79 -5.00 -5.76
C ALA A 41 -2.24 -5.95 -6.88
N PHE A 42 -2.71 -7.15 -6.51
CA PHE A 42 -3.27 -8.09 -7.49
C PHE A 42 -4.55 -7.54 -8.15
N ALA A 43 -5.46 -6.96 -7.36
CA ALA A 43 -6.69 -6.37 -7.89
C ALA A 43 -6.40 -5.20 -8.85
N GLY A 44 -5.47 -4.30 -8.49
CA GLY A 44 -5.00 -3.22 -9.36
C GLY A 44 -4.46 -3.73 -10.68
N LYS A 45 -3.61 -4.77 -10.64
CA LYS A 45 -3.11 -5.43 -11.85
C LYS A 45 -4.23 -6.00 -12.73
N ALA A 46 -5.26 -6.58 -12.13
CA ALA A 46 -6.39 -7.17 -12.86
C ALA A 46 -7.24 -6.13 -13.59
N PHE A 47 -7.35 -4.91 -13.04
CA PHE A 47 -8.16 -3.82 -13.63
C PHE A 47 -7.33 -2.72 -14.31
N GLY A 48 -6.00 -2.88 -14.35
CA GLY A 48 -5.09 -1.90 -14.95
C GLY A 48 -5.02 -0.58 -14.18
N LEU A 49 -5.13 -0.61 -12.85
CA LEU A 49 -4.89 0.53 -11.97
C LEU A 49 -3.50 0.44 -11.33
N GLU A 50 -2.81 1.56 -11.25
CA GLU A 50 -1.54 1.66 -10.54
C GLU A 50 -1.79 1.62 -9.02
N ILE A 51 -0.95 0.91 -8.27
CA ILE A 51 -1.12 0.76 -6.81
C ILE A 51 0.14 1.22 -6.09
N ALA A 52 0.00 2.18 -5.18
CA ALA A 52 1.04 2.56 -4.22
C ALA A 52 0.70 2.03 -2.82
N VAL A 53 1.60 1.25 -2.24
CA VAL A 53 1.43 0.64 -0.92
C VAL A 53 2.43 1.24 0.06
N TYR A 54 1.94 1.92 1.08
CA TYR A 54 2.74 2.30 2.24
C TYR A 54 2.77 1.14 3.23
N MET A 55 3.89 0.41 3.26
CA MET A 55 4.09 -0.71 4.16
C MET A 55 4.82 -0.25 5.42
N VAL A 56 4.35 -0.66 6.60
CA VAL A 56 5.01 -0.34 7.89
C VAL A 56 6.49 -0.72 7.83
N LYS A 57 7.39 0.22 8.11
CA LYS A 57 8.84 0.08 7.86
C LYS A 57 9.45 -1.18 8.46
N ILE A 58 9.19 -1.47 9.74
CA ILE A 58 9.71 -2.71 10.35
C ILE A 58 9.18 -3.98 9.65
N SER A 59 7.93 -3.96 9.19
CA SER A 59 7.37 -5.09 8.43
C SER A 59 7.92 -5.17 7.02
N TYR A 60 8.20 -4.03 6.38
CA TYR A 60 8.85 -3.95 5.07
C TYR A 60 10.23 -4.61 5.09
N GLU A 61 10.98 -4.44 6.19
CA GLU A 61 12.31 -5.03 6.39
C GLU A 61 12.22 -6.51 6.77
N GLN A 62 11.36 -6.86 7.73
CA GLN A 62 11.27 -8.23 8.27
C GLN A 62 10.49 -9.21 7.39
N LYS A 63 9.62 -8.72 6.48
CA LYS A 63 8.72 -9.56 5.65
C LYS A 63 8.90 -9.30 4.15
N PRO A 64 10.13 -9.49 3.61
CA PRO A 64 10.45 -9.12 2.23
C PRO A 64 9.65 -9.89 1.19
N TYR A 65 9.24 -11.14 1.45
CA TYR A 65 8.47 -11.93 0.49
C TYR A 65 7.10 -11.33 0.16
N ARG A 66 6.44 -10.71 1.14
CA ARG A 66 5.15 -10.03 0.90
C ARG A 66 5.34 -8.77 0.06
N ARG A 67 6.42 -8.03 0.31
CA ARG A 67 6.85 -6.92 -0.53
C ARG A 67 7.12 -7.37 -1.97
N SER A 68 7.91 -8.43 -2.15
CA SER A 68 8.23 -8.97 -3.48
C SER A 68 6.98 -9.41 -4.24
N LEU A 69 5.99 -9.99 -3.55
CA LEU A 69 4.73 -10.39 -4.17
C LEU A 69 3.91 -9.18 -4.66
N MET A 70 3.82 -8.11 -3.86
CA MET A 70 3.18 -6.85 -4.28
C MET A 70 3.90 -6.23 -5.49
N GLN A 71 5.23 -6.19 -5.46
CA GLN A 71 6.06 -5.66 -6.56
C GLN A 71 5.91 -6.48 -7.84
N THR A 72 5.75 -7.81 -7.72
CA THR A 72 5.54 -8.71 -8.88
C THR A 72 4.24 -8.39 -9.62
N TRP A 73 3.22 -7.89 -8.93
CA TRP A 73 1.99 -7.40 -9.57
C TRP A 73 2.05 -5.92 -9.99
N GLY A 74 3.21 -5.27 -9.87
CA GLY A 74 3.44 -3.91 -10.34
C GLY A 74 3.13 -2.82 -9.31
N ALA A 75 2.87 -3.17 -8.05
CA ALA A 75 2.68 -2.14 -7.02
C ALA A 75 4.00 -1.49 -6.61
N GLN A 76 3.99 -0.18 -6.43
CA GLN A 76 5.06 0.54 -5.75
C GLN A 76 4.91 0.31 -4.24
N VAL A 77 5.96 -0.16 -3.57
CA VAL A 77 5.92 -0.42 -2.12
C VAL A 77 6.90 0.51 -1.41
N ILE A 78 6.40 1.32 -0.49
CA ILE A 78 7.14 2.38 0.21
C ILE A 78 7.17 2.04 1.69
N ALA A 79 8.34 2.10 2.32
CA ALA A 79 8.47 1.88 3.76
C ALA A 79 8.01 3.13 4.54
N SER A 80 6.91 3.01 5.30
CA SER A 80 6.32 4.09 6.09
C SER A 80 6.81 4.09 7.54
N PRO A 81 7.17 5.25 8.14
CA PRO A 81 7.16 6.60 7.55
C PRO A 81 8.25 6.79 6.50
N SER A 82 7.94 7.56 5.45
CA SER A 82 8.84 7.87 4.35
C SER A 82 9.06 9.38 4.16
N MET A 83 9.99 9.76 3.29
CA MET A 83 10.22 11.16 2.93
C MET A 83 9.33 11.66 1.78
N SER A 84 8.47 10.81 1.19
CA SER A 84 7.64 11.19 0.03
C SER A 84 6.50 12.14 0.41
N THR A 85 5.98 12.05 1.63
CA THR A 85 4.82 12.82 2.11
C THR A 85 5.18 13.82 3.22
N LYS A 86 4.35 14.84 3.46
CA LYS A 86 4.52 15.78 4.57
C LYS A 86 4.34 15.06 5.92
N SER A 87 3.35 14.17 6.01
CA SER A 87 3.09 13.36 7.21
C SER A 87 4.28 12.47 7.56
N GLY A 88 4.84 11.73 6.60
CA GLY A 88 6.04 10.92 6.78
C GLY A 88 7.28 11.76 7.13
N ARG A 89 7.52 12.86 6.40
CA ARG A 89 8.63 13.80 6.68
C ARG A 89 8.56 14.35 8.11
N LYS A 90 7.38 14.76 8.57
CA LYS A 90 7.20 15.27 9.94
C LYS A 90 7.62 14.22 10.98
N VAL A 91 7.13 12.99 10.84
CA VAL A 91 7.46 11.89 11.75
C VAL A 91 8.96 11.60 11.75
N LEU A 92 9.61 11.59 10.60
CA LEU A 92 11.05 11.33 10.49
C LEU A 92 11.91 12.47 11.01
N THR A 93 11.49 13.73 10.84
CA THR A 93 12.20 14.88 11.42
C THR A 93 12.13 14.86 12.95
N GLU A 94 10.96 14.54 13.52
CA GLU A 94 10.79 14.45 14.99
C GLU A 94 11.42 13.19 15.59
N ARG A 95 11.38 12.06 14.85
CA ARG A 95 11.84 10.74 15.29
C ARG A 95 12.55 10.00 14.15
N PRO A 96 13.82 10.29 13.86
CA PRO A 96 14.54 9.75 12.69
C PRO A 96 14.61 8.22 12.64
N THR A 97 14.62 7.56 13.79
CA THR A 97 14.73 6.10 13.90
C THR A 97 13.37 5.39 14.03
N TYR A 98 12.26 6.12 13.90
CA TYR A 98 10.93 5.54 14.06
C TYR A 98 10.64 4.47 12.99
N GLN A 99 10.22 3.32 13.48
CA GLN A 99 10.05 2.09 12.71
C GLN A 99 8.65 1.93 12.08
N GLY A 100 7.83 2.96 12.21
CA GLY A 100 6.49 3.05 11.64
C GLY A 100 5.41 2.34 12.43
N SER A 101 4.17 2.67 12.08
CA SER A 101 2.97 2.01 12.54
C SER A 101 1.95 1.95 11.40
N LEU A 102 0.88 1.19 11.59
CA LEU A 102 -0.22 1.20 10.63
C LEU A 102 -0.81 2.60 10.47
N GLY A 103 -0.88 3.39 11.56
CA GLY A 103 -1.40 4.76 11.52
C GLY A 103 -0.55 5.72 10.69
N THR A 104 0.79 5.60 10.74
CA THR A 104 1.65 6.41 9.85
C THR A 104 1.47 6.01 8.39
N ALA A 105 1.36 4.71 8.11
CA ALA A 105 1.15 4.22 6.77
C ALA A 105 -0.20 4.65 6.16
N ILE A 106 -1.28 4.65 6.96
CA ILE A 106 -2.58 5.20 6.55
C ILE A 106 -2.46 6.69 6.24
N SER A 107 -1.77 7.44 7.11
CA SER A 107 -1.63 8.89 6.95
C SER A 107 -0.92 9.24 5.64
N GLU A 108 0.16 8.52 5.29
CA GLU A 108 0.86 8.73 4.03
C GLU A 108 0.06 8.27 2.80
N ALA A 109 -0.67 7.15 2.90
CA ALA A 109 -1.51 6.66 1.82
C ALA A 109 -2.61 7.67 1.47
N ILE A 110 -3.33 8.18 2.48
CA ILE A 110 -4.37 9.20 2.30
C ILE A 110 -3.76 10.47 1.72
N GLU A 111 -2.62 10.93 2.26
CA GLU A 111 -1.99 12.15 1.76
C GLU A 111 -1.61 12.04 0.27
N LEU A 112 -1.11 10.87 -0.17
CA LEU A 112 -0.82 10.64 -1.58
C LEU A 112 -2.09 10.59 -2.43
N ALA A 113 -3.15 9.91 -1.97
CA ALA A 113 -4.42 9.84 -2.71
C ALA A 113 -5.07 11.21 -2.92
N MET A 114 -4.84 12.17 -2.02
CA MET A 114 -5.35 13.55 -2.18
C MET A 114 -4.58 14.37 -3.22
N GLN A 115 -3.47 13.86 -3.76
CA GLN A 115 -2.57 14.57 -4.68
C GLN A 115 -2.62 14.00 -6.11
N THR A 116 -3.35 12.92 -6.34
CA THR A 116 -3.43 12.14 -7.58
C THR A 116 -4.82 12.19 -8.17
#